data_AF-A0A174PMP8-F1
#
_entry.id   AF-A0A174PMP8-F1
#
_cell.length_a   1.000
_cell.length_b   1.000
_cell.length_c   1.000
_cell.angle_alpha   90.00
_cell.angle_beta   90.00
_cell.angle_gamma   90.00
#
_symmetry.space_group_name_H-M   'P 1'
#
loop_
_entity.id
_entity.type
_entity.pdbx_description
1 polymer ?
#
loop_
_entity_poly.entity_id
_entity_poly.type
_entity_poly.pdbx_seq_one_letter_code
_entity_poly.pdbx_strand_id
1 'polypeptide(L)'
;MPSRKKTLLLKAVELYKQGEYEVFNNILPIQIEGMFADYLQDTTTFLRFSKMDIYSNAVLKDKIRHLQEVKSDIYPEAVEYFMYYFNNMIRNKIAHGRYKGNPDEQIQDEIFAKELILDMGMLVHILSRKSETEKMYRFIHGYQKYYERVIRSSEEHQCFGALFNDMIGDKTIADYDTLERYRPIQVAYWLVNPYYEKIYGQVDDKKDLLELRNEFLSKEFWEYVLKRLNSVIDQGYDYLRINMEFLSVVKGLFRCNINTDVKQILGKVNAALLKIKDMQQQPN
;
A
#
# COMPACT_ATOMS: atom_id res chain seq x y z
N MET A 1 -7.84 -18.27 7.83
CA MET A 1 -8.77 -18.78 6.79
C MET A 1 -8.64 -17.90 5.56
N PRO A 2 -8.48 -18.44 4.34
CA PRO A 2 -8.46 -17.62 3.14
C PRO A 2 -9.77 -16.82 3.05
N SER A 3 -9.69 -15.56 2.64
CA SER A 3 -10.87 -14.71 2.50
C SER A 3 -11.88 -15.37 1.55
N ARG A 4 -13.19 -15.32 1.86
CA ARG A 4 -14.24 -15.91 1.00
C ARG A 4 -14.13 -15.46 -0.46
N LYS A 5 -13.63 -14.25 -0.70
CA LYS A 5 -13.34 -13.69 -2.04
C LYS A 5 -12.22 -14.43 -2.78
N LYS A 6 -11.10 -14.75 -2.09
CA LYS A 6 -10.01 -15.54 -2.67
C LYS A 6 -10.50 -16.90 -3.16
N THR A 7 -11.33 -17.58 -2.36
CA THR A 7 -11.92 -18.86 -2.75
C THR A 7 -12.80 -18.73 -3.99
N LEU A 8 -13.57 -17.65 -4.11
CA LEU A 8 -14.47 -17.44 -5.24
C LEU A 8 -13.70 -17.11 -6.53
N LEU A 9 -12.65 -16.30 -6.46
CA LEU A 9 -11.73 -16.04 -7.58
C LEU A 9 -11.03 -17.33 -8.04
N LEU A 10 -10.53 -18.15 -7.12
CA LEU A 10 -9.91 -19.43 -7.45
C LEU A 10 -10.90 -20.38 -8.14
N LYS A 11 -12.17 -20.41 -7.71
CA LYS A 11 -13.22 -21.16 -8.39
C LYS A 11 -13.50 -20.63 -9.80
N ALA A 12 -13.52 -19.31 -10.00
CA ALA A 12 -13.66 -18.74 -11.35
C ALA A 12 -12.51 -19.17 -12.26
N VAL A 13 -11.26 -19.12 -11.77
CA VAL A 13 -10.10 -19.60 -12.53
C VAL A 13 -10.20 -21.10 -12.85
N GLU A 14 -10.76 -21.90 -11.94
CA GLU A 14 -10.96 -23.32 -12.18
C GLU A 14 -12.00 -23.59 -13.27
N LEU A 15 -13.11 -22.85 -13.29
CA LEU A 15 -14.11 -22.92 -14.36
C LEU A 15 -13.49 -22.64 -15.74
N TYR A 16 -12.63 -21.63 -15.82
CA TYR A 16 -11.89 -21.32 -17.04
C TYR A 16 -11.01 -22.50 -17.50
N LYS A 17 -10.27 -23.12 -16.56
CA LYS A 17 -9.41 -24.28 -16.87
C LYS A 17 -10.19 -25.51 -17.33
N GLN A 18 -11.40 -25.68 -16.82
CA GLN A 18 -12.28 -26.80 -17.15
C GLN A 18 -13.07 -26.59 -18.46
N GLY A 19 -12.96 -25.41 -19.08
CA GLY A 19 -13.70 -25.07 -20.30
C GLY A 19 -15.15 -24.66 -20.05
N GLU A 20 -15.53 -24.41 -18.79
CA GLU A 20 -16.87 -23.98 -18.37
C GLU A 20 -17.06 -22.48 -18.64
N TYR A 21 -16.88 -22.06 -19.90
CA TYR A 21 -16.77 -20.66 -20.29
C TYR A 21 -18.06 -19.85 -20.07
N GLU A 22 -19.23 -20.44 -20.30
CA GLU A 22 -20.51 -19.75 -20.06
C GLU A 22 -20.65 -19.31 -18.60
N VAL A 23 -20.36 -20.22 -17.66
CA VAL A 23 -20.45 -19.95 -16.22
C VAL A 23 -19.37 -18.96 -15.80
N PHE A 24 -18.14 -19.16 -16.31
CA PHE A 24 -17.03 -18.25 -16.06
C PHE A 24 -17.33 -16.82 -16.52
N ASN A 25 -17.84 -16.65 -17.74
CA ASN A 25 -18.14 -15.37 -18.37
C ASN A 25 -19.25 -14.60 -17.62
N ASN A 26 -20.15 -15.29 -16.93
CA ASN A 26 -21.14 -14.67 -16.05
C ASN A 26 -20.58 -14.25 -14.68
N ILE A 27 -19.56 -14.95 -14.16
CA ILE A 27 -19.03 -14.71 -12.82
C ILE A 27 -17.89 -13.70 -12.81
N LEU A 28 -16.92 -13.84 -13.73
CA LEU A 28 -15.67 -13.08 -13.66
C LEU A 28 -15.88 -11.56 -13.75
N PRO A 29 -16.78 -11.02 -14.58
CA PRO A 29 -16.96 -9.57 -14.66
C PRO A 29 -17.48 -8.93 -13.36
N ILE A 30 -18.27 -9.67 -12.59
CA ILE A 30 -18.71 -9.25 -11.25
C ILE A 30 -17.52 -9.26 -10.29
N GLN A 31 -16.60 -10.23 -10.42
CA GLN A 31 -15.39 -10.27 -9.61
C GLN A 31 -14.41 -9.16 -9.95
N ILE A 32 -14.24 -8.82 -11.23
CA ILE A 32 -13.42 -7.68 -11.67
C ILE A 32 -13.95 -6.38 -11.05
N GLU A 33 -15.26 -6.14 -11.06
CA GLU A 33 -15.84 -4.98 -10.35
C GLU A 33 -15.56 -5.03 -8.83
N GLY A 34 -15.67 -6.22 -8.23
CA GLY A 34 -15.34 -6.43 -6.82
C GLY A 34 -13.89 -6.07 -6.50
N MET A 35 -12.96 -6.44 -7.37
CA MET A 35 -11.53 -6.11 -7.24
C MET A 35 -11.28 -4.60 -7.38
N PHE A 36 -11.99 -3.89 -8.27
CA PHE A 36 -11.93 -2.42 -8.31
C PHE A 36 -12.46 -1.77 -7.02
N ALA A 37 -13.51 -2.34 -6.42
CA ALA A 37 -14.01 -1.86 -5.13
C ALA A 37 -12.98 -2.06 -4.01
N ASP A 38 -12.31 -3.22 -3.99
CA ASP A 38 -11.24 -3.52 -3.05
C ASP A 38 -10.04 -2.58 -3.27
N TYR A 39 -9.69 -2.29 -4.53
CA TYR A 39 -8.61 -1.36 -4.86
C TYR A 39 -8.92 0.08 -4.41
N LEU A 40 -10.14 0.55 -4.66
CA LEU A 40 -10.59 1.86 -4.19
C LEU A 40 -10.57 1.93 -2.67
N GLN A 41 -10.99 0.86 -1.98
CA GLN A 41 -10.90 0.81 -0.53
C GLN A 41 -9.45 0.89 -0.05
N ASP A 42 -8.56 0.11 -0.65
CA ASP A 42 -7.14 0.05 -0.30
C ASP A 42 -6.43 1.41 -0.49
N THR A 43 -6.54 2.00 -1.68
CA THR A 43 -5.93 3.31 -2.03
C THR A 43 -6.49 4.46 -1.21
N THR A 44 -7.76 4.39 -0.81
CA THR A 44 -8.39 5.43 0.02
C THR A 44 -8.29 5.15 1.50
N THR A 45 -7.65 4.05 1.94
CA THR A 45 -7.51 3.70 3.38
C THR A 45 -6.99 4.88 4.19
N PHE A 46 -5.92 5.52 3.73
CA PHE A 46 -5.33 6.66 4.42
C PHE A 46 -6.27 7.89 4.46
N LEU A 47 -7.00 8.14 3.37
CA LEU A 47 -7.99 9.23 3.28
C LEU A 47 -9.22 8.95 4.15
N ARG A 48 -9.65 7.70 4.26
CA ARG A 48 -10.80 7.27 5.06
C ARG A 48 -10.61 7.45 6.55
N PHE A 49 -9.36 7.45 7.05
CA PHE A 49 -9.08 7.86 8.43
C PHE A 49 -9.52 9.30 8.73
N SER A 50 -9.76 10.13 7.72
CA SER A 50 -10.27 11.51 7.86
C SER A 50 -11.73 11.70 7.43
N LYS A 51 -12.32 10.77 6.67
CA LYS A 51 -13.71 10.83 6.16
C LYS A 51 -14.28 9.41 5.96
N MET A 52 -15.22 9.00 6.81
CA MET A 52 -15.67 7.59 6.93
C MET A 52 -16.64 7.10 5.84
N ASP A 53 -17.44 7.97 5.20
CA ASP A 53 -18.56 7.56 4.32
C ASP A 53 -18.24 7.56 2.81
N ILE A 54 -16.97 7.45 2.46
CA ILE A 54 -16.56 7.66 1.08
C ILE A 54 -16.73 6.37 0.22
N TYR A 55 -17.59 6.43 -0.79
CA TYR A 55 -17.73 5.51 -1.95
C TYR A 55 -18.35 4.12 -1.75
N SER A 56 -19.07 3.87 -0.65
CA SER A 56 -19.66 2.54 -0.38
C SER A 56 -20.68 2.06 -1.43
N ASN A 57 -21.39 2.99 -2.09
CA ASN A 57 -22.47 2.69 -3.05
C ASN A 57 -22.13 3.04 -4.51
N ALA A 58 -20.86 3.31 -4.83
CA ALA A 58 -20.45 3.71 -6.18
C ALA A 58 -20.57 2.55 -7.19
N VAL A 59 -21.06 2.83 -8.41
CA VAL A 59 -20.96 1.88 -9.54
C VAL A 59 -19.54 1.85 -10.08
N LEU A 60 -19.17 0.84 -10.89
CA LEU A 60 -17.80 0.66 -11.41
C LEU A 60 -17.23 1.96 -12.04
N LYS A 61 -18.01 2.64 -12.88
CA LYS A 61 -17.62 3.92 -13.48
C LYS A 61 -17.25 4.98 -12.43
N ASP A 62 -18.05 5.11 -11.38
CA ASP A 62 -17.82 6.07 -10.30
C ASP A 62 -16.62 5.65 -9.45
N LYS A 63 -16.43 4.36 -9.20
CA LYS A 63 -15.25 3.83 -8.49
C LYS A 63 -13.95 4.22 -9.22
N ILE A 64 -13.92 4.04 -10.55
CA ILE A 64 -12.75 4.40 -11.37
C ILE A 64 -12.53 5.92 -11.36
N ARG A 65 -13.59 6.72 -11.49
CA ARG A 65 -13.48 8.19 -11.38
C ARG A 65 -12.88 8.61 -10.04
N HIS A 66 -13.32 8.01 -8.94
CA HIS A 66 -12.78 8.30 -7.61
C HIS A 66 -11.31 7.90 -7.48
N LEU A 67 -10.90 6.78 -8.09
CA LEU A 67 -9.48 6.40 -8.17
C LEU A 67 -8.64 7.46 -8.93
N GLN A 68 -9.20 8.09 -9.96
CA GLN A 68 -8.51 9.19 -10.65
C GLN A 68 -8.44 10.47 -9.80
N GLU A 69 -9.53 10.82 -9.10
CA GLU A 69 -9.58 11.99 -8.22
C GLU A 69 -8.54 11.92 -7.09
N VAL A 70 -8.30 10.72 -6.55
CA VAL A 70 -7.26 10.49 -5.53
C VAL A 70 -5.86 10.27 -6.10
N LYS A 71 -5.69 10.45 -7.43
CA LYS A 71 -4.43 10.28 -8.16
C LYS A 71 -3.78 8.91 -7.91
N SER A 72 -4.58 7.84 -7.99
CA SER A 72 -4.16 6.45 -7.78
C SER A 72 -3.20 5.89 -8.86
N ASP A 73 -2.68 6.71 -9.78
CA ASP A 73 -1.81 6.31 -10.90
C ASP A 73 -2.30 5.08 -11.68
N ILE A 74 -3.61 5.00 -11.96
CA ILE A 74 -4.14 3.98 -12.87
C ILE A 74 -3.76 4.36 -14.30
N TYR A 75 -3.30 3.38 -15.08
CA TYR A 75 -3.00 3.57 -16.50
C TYR A 75 -4.20 4.18 -17.24
N PRO A 76 -4.01 5.29 -17.99
CA PRO A 76 -5.09 5.94 -18.71
C PRO A 76 -5.89 4.99 -19.61
N GLU A 77 -5.21 4.06 -20.27
CA GLU A 77 -5.81 3.06 -21.16
C GLU A 77 -6.74 2.10 -20.39
N ALA A 78 -6.34 1.71 -19.18
CA ALA A 78 -7.17 0.89 -18.31
C ALA A 78 -8.40 1.66 -17.84
N VAL A 79 -8.27 2.96 -17.55
CA VAL A 79 -9.44 3.80 -17.23
C VAL A 79 -10.41 3.80 -18.41
N GLU A 80 -9.94 4.12 -19.60
CA GLU A 80 -10.81 4.22 -20.78
C GLU A 80 -11.53 2.89 -21.06
N TYR A 81 -10.79 1.78 -21.05
CA TYR A 81 -11.34 0.46 -21.28
C TYR A 81 -12.37 0.07 -20.21
N PHE A 82 -12.00 0.12 -18.92
CA PHE A 82 -12.86 -0.39 -17.85
C PHE A 82 -14.08 0.51 -17.59
N MET A 83 -13.90 1.83 -17.73
CA MET A 83 -14.93 2.82 -17.42
C MET A 83 -16.00 2.90 -18.52
N TYR A 84 -15.62 2.75 -19.79
CA TYR A 84 -16.52 2.93 -20.92
C TYR A 84 -16.88 1.61 -21.60
N TYR A 85 -15.89 0.85 -22.07
CA TYR A 85 -16.15 -0.38 -22.82
C TYR A 85 -16.64 -1.49 -21.89
N PHE A 86 -15.82 -1.91 -20.93
CA PHE A 86 -16.13 -3.02 -20.03
C PHE A 86 -17.42 -2.77 -19.24
N ASN A 87 -17.58 -1.60 -18.63
CA ASN A 87 -18.75 -1.27 -17.84
C ASN A 87 -20.06 -1.40 -18.65
N ASN A 88 -20.09 -0.81 -19.85
CA ASN A 88 -21.33 -0.72 -20.63
C ASN A 88 -21.60 -1.97 -21.47
N MET A 89 -20.56 -2.53 -22.09
CA MET A 89 -20.69 -3.62 -23.06
C MET A 89 -20.66 -5.00 -22.42
N ILE A 90 -19.94 -5.16 -21.31
CA ILE A 90 -19.72 -6.45 -20.66
C ILE A 90 -20.50 -6.51 -19.34
N ARG A 91 -20.07 -5.74 -18.34
CA ARG A 91 -20.56 -5.84 -16.96
C ARG A 91 -22.08 -5.59 -16.89
N ASN A 92 -22.58 -4.53 -17.50
CA ASN A 92 -24.01 -4.20 -17.45
C ASN A 92 -24.87 -5.27 -18.14
N LYS A 93 -24.41 -5.85 -19.26
CA LYS A 93 -25.15 -6.93 -19.92
C LYS A 93 -25.28 -8.16 -19.01
N ILE A 94 -24.20 -8.53 -18.34
CA ILE A 94 -24.17 -9.66 -17.40
C ILE A 94 -25.02 -9.37 -16.16
N ALA A 95 -24.89 -8.18 -15.56
CA ALA A 95 -25.66 -7.79 -14.38
C ALA A 95 -27.18 -7.78 -14.65
N HIS A 96 -27.60 -7.53 -15.89
CA HIS A 96 -28.99 -7.62 -16.32
C HIS A 96 -29.42 -9.00 -16.84
N GLY A 97 -28.56 -10.02 -16.72
CA GLY A 97 -28.86 -11.40 -17.15
C GLY A 97 -29.02 -11.55 -18.67
N ARG A 98 -28.43 -10.64 -19.46
CA ARG A 98 -28.58 -10.61 -20.93
C ARG A 98 -27.55 -11.46 -21.65
N TYR A 99 -26.50 -11.92 -20.96
CA TYR A 99 -25.55 -12.89 -21.49
C TYR A 99 -26.03 -14.29 -21.15
N LYS A 100 -26.15 -15.17 -22.15
CA LYS A 100 -26.68 -16.53 -22.01
C LYS A 100 -25.76 -17.61 -22.60
N GLY A 101 -24.51 -17.24 -22.92
CA GLY A 101 -23.64 -18.04 -23.78
C GLY A 101 -24.23 -18.25 -25.18
N ASN A 102 -23.47 -18.89 -26.05
CA ASN A 102 -24.00 -19.43 -27.30
C ASN A 102 -23.60 -20.92 -27.42
N PRO A 103 -24.52 -21.86 -27.17
CA PRO A 103 -24.24 -23.29 -27.27
C PRO A 103 -23.71 -23.71 -28.64
N ASP A 104 -24.12 -22.99 -29.70
CA ASP A 104 -23.75 -23.27 -31.09
C ASP A 104 -22.40 -22.61 -31.47
N GLU A 105 -21.90 -21.68 -30.67
CA GLU A 105 -20.65 -20.94 -30.92
C GLU A 105 -19.72 -20.94 -29.70
N GLN A 106 -19.38 -22.13 -29.19
CA GLN A 106 -18.46 -22.29 -28.04
C GLN A 106 -17.13 -21.55 -28.21
N ILE A 107 -16.66 -21.37 -29.45
CA ILE A 107 -15.44 -20.61 -29.77
C ILE A 107 -15.58 -19.13 -29.36
N GLN A 108 -16.75 -18.52 -29.53
CA GLN A 108 -16.99 -17.13 -29.12
C GLN A 108 -16.94 -17.00 -27.60
N ASP A 109 -17.54 -17.96 -26.89
CA ASP A 109 -17.51 -17.97 -25.42
C ASP A 109 -16.09 -18.19 -24.87
N GLU A 110 -15.28 -19.01 -25.54
CA GLU A 110 -13.87 -19.19 -25.22
C GLU A 110 -13.04 -17.93 -25.49
N ILE A 111 -13.24 -17.25 -26.62
CA ILE A 111 -12.56 -15.98 -26.94
C ILE A 111 -12.89 -14.94 -25.88
N PHE A 112 -14.17 -14.80 -25.54
CA PHE A 112 -14.59 -13.85 -24.52
C PHE A 112 -14.01 -14.20 -23.14
N ALA A 113 -13.94 -15.49 -22.79
CA ALA A 113 -13.30 -15.94 -21.56
C ALA A 113 -11.80 -15.57 -21.50
N LYS A 114 -11.09 -15.66 -22.63
CA LYS A 114 -9.69 -15.23 -22.75
C LYS A 114 -9.54 -13.71 -22.59
N GLU A 115 -10.46 -12.91 -23.11
CA GLU A 115 -10.47 -11.46 -22.88
C GLU A 115 -10.64 -11.15 -21.39
N LEU A 116 -11.61 -11.79 -20.72
CA LEU A 116 -11.88 -11.55 -19.31
C LEU A 116 -10.72 -11.99 -18.39
N ILE A 117 -10.04 -13.10 -18.70
CA ILE A 117 -8.87 -13.50 -17.90
C ILE A 117 -7.70 -12.51 -18.08
N LEU A 118 -7.54 -11.94 -19.27
CA LEU A 118 -6.57 -10.86 -19.51
C LEU A 118 -6.95 -9.58 -18.77
N ASP A 119 -8.24 -9.21 -18.74
CA ASP A 119 -8.75 -8.08 -17.97
C ASP A 119 -8.45 -8.23 -16.48
N MET A 120 -8.71 -9.43 -15.93
CA MET A 120 -8.34 -9.75 -14.55
C MET A 120 -6.83 -9.67 -14.35
N GLY A 121 -6.04 -10.19 -15.29
CA GLY A 121 -4.58 -10.12 -15.26
C GLY A 121 -4.05 -8.69 -15.23
N MET A 122 -4.62 -7.79 -16.03
CA MET A 122 -4.30 -6.36 -16.02
C MET A 122 -4.61 -5.72 -14.67
N LEU A 123 -5.76 -6.06 -14.06
CA LEU A 123 -6.12 -5.53 -12.75
C LEU A 123 -5.20 -6.05 -11.63
N VAL A 124 -4.85 -7.35 -11.65
CA VAL A 124 -3.83 -7.91 -10.74
C VAL A 124 -2.49 -7.20 -10.92
N HIS A 125 -2.10 -6.93 -12.17
CA HIS A 125 -0.88 -6.20 -12.47
C HIS A 125 -0.90 -4.79 -11.86
N ILE A 126 -1.97 -4.01 -12.06
CA ILE A 126 -2.14 -2.68 -11.45
C ILE A 126 -2.08 -2.76 -9.92
N LEU A 127 -2.85 -3.68 -9.31
CA LEU A 127 -2.88 -3.88 -7.87
C LEU A 127 -1.51 -4.20 -7.30
N SER A 128 -0.76 -5.11 -7.93
CA SER A 128 0.56 -5.52 -7.49
C SER A 128 1.58 -4.36 -7.42
N ARG A 129 1.34 -3.29 -8.19
CA ARG A 129 2.25 -2.15 -8.28
C ARG A 129 1.79 -0.98 -7.43
N LYS A 130 0.48 -0.71 -7.43
CA LYS A 130 -0.08 0.53 -6.91
C LYS A 130 -0.86 0.37 -5.60
N SER A 131 -1.15 -0.86 -5.16
CA SER A 131 -1.84 -1.10 -3.90
C SER A 131 -0.98 -0.68 -2.70
N GLU A 132 -1.63 0.00 -1.76
CA GLU A 132 -1.05 0.39 -0.47
C GLU A 132 -0.68 -0.85 0.36
N THR A 133 -1.58 -1.83 0.41
CA THR A 133 -1.34 -3.09 1.11
C THR A 133 -0.17 -3.87 0.53
N GLU A 134 -0.01 -3.88 -0.80
CA GLU A 134 1.11 -4.57 -1.44
C GLU A 134 2.44 -3.84 -1.20
N LYS A 135 2.45 -2.50 -1.22
CA LYS A 135 3.62 -1.70 -0.86
C LYS A 135 4.05 -1.95 0.59
N MET A 136 3.08 -1.96 1.51
CA MET A 136 3.30 -2.32 2.91
C MET A 136 3.90 -3.72 3.03
N TYR A 137 3.33 -4.73 2.35
CA TYR A 137 3.83 -6.10 2.41
C TYR A 137 5.28 -6.18 1.94
N ARG A 138 5.60 -5.63 0.76
CA ARG A 138 6.97 -5.60 0.21
C ARG A 138 7.94 -4.79 1.07
N PHE A 139 7.47 -3.75 1.75
CA PHE A 139 8.28 -2.97 2.67
C PHE A 139 8.67 -3.80 3.89
N ILE A 140 7.72 -4.46 4.55
CA ILE A 140 7.96 -5.18 5.80
C ILE A 140 8.68 -6.51 5.54
N HIS A 141 8.20 -7.26 4.55
CA HIS A 141 8.62 -8.64 4.33
C HIS A 141 10.11 -8.70 3.97
N GLY A 142 10.90 -9.35 4.82
CA GLY A 142 12.34 -9.46 4.61
C GLY A 142 13.15 -8.17 4.81
N TYR A 143 12.56 -7.09 5.36
CA TYR A 143 13.27 -5.82 5.58
C TYR A 143 14.57 -6.01 6.37
N GLN A 144 14.48 -6.61 7.56
CA GLN A 144 15.63 -6.83 8.43
C GLN A 144 16.65 -7.75 7.76
N LYS A 145 16.20 -8.90 7.25
CA LYS A 145 17.04 -9.87 6.53
C LYS A 145 17.81 -9.25 5.36
N TYR A 146 17.22 -8.31 4.64
CA TYR A 146 17.88 -7.60 3.55
C TYR A 146 19.02 -6.72 4.09
N TYR A 147 18.74 -5.88 5.09
CA TYR A 147 19.73 -4.95 5.62
C TYR A 147 20.84 -5.65 6.42
N GLU A 148 20.52 -6.73 7.13
CA GLU A 148 21.52 -7.61 7.76
C GLU A 148 22.51 -8.20 6.76
N ARG A 149 22.06 -8.51 5.53
CA ARG A 149 22.94 -9.05 4.47
C ARG A 149 23.83 -7.98 3.83
N VAL A 150 23.27 -6.79 3.61
CA VAL A 150 23.94 -5.68 2.92
C VAL A 150 24.90 -4.94 3.85
N ILE A 151 24.48 -4.68 5.09
CA ILE A 151 25.24 -3.93 6.08
C ILE A 151 25.94 -4.93 7.00
N ARG A 152 27.22 -5.22 6.69
CA ARG A 152 28.08 -6.09 7.50
C ARG A 152 28.91 -5.35 8.54
N SER A 153 28.61 -4.07 8.78
CA SER A 153 29.34 -3.26 9.77
C SER A 153 29.04 -3.76 11.18
N SER A 154 30.07 -3.84 12.01
CA SER A 154 29.97 -4.12 13.44
C SER A 154 29.74 -2.86 14.30
N GLU A 155 29.86 -1.66 13.70
CA GLU A 155 29.82 -0.38 14.43
C GLU A 155 28.44 0.29 14.44
N GLU A 156 27.59 0.00 13.44
CA GLU A 156 26.24 0.54 13.34
C GLU A 156 25.20 -0.60 13.31
N HIS A 157 24.07 -0.39 14.00
CA HIS A 157 22.97 -1.33 13.95
C HIS A 157 22.48 -1.51 12.51
N GLN A 158 22.35 -2.76 12.10
CA GLN A 158 22.22 -3.14 10.68
C GLN A 158 21.00 -2.52 9.99
N CYS A 159 19.94 -2.19 10.73
CA CYS A 159 18.70 -1.63 10.17
C CYS A 159 18.40 -0.16 10.56
N PHE A 160 19.10 0.43 11.54
CA PHE A 160 18.71 1.76 12.07
C PHE A 160 18.92 2.89 11.07
N GLY A 161 20.02 2.87 10.31
CA GLY A 161 20.25 3.87 9.27
C GLY A 161 19.16 3.82 8.19
N ALA A 162 18.74 2.62 7.79
CA ALA A 162 17.66 2.43 6.83
C ALA A 162 16.31 2.93 7.36
N LEU A 163 15.94 2.56 8.59
CA LEU A 163 14.71 3.03 9.24
C LEU A 163 14.70 4.54 9.45
N PHE A 164 15.85 5.14 9.77
CA PHE A 164 15.97 6.59 9.86
C PHE A 164 15.75 7.26 8.49
N ASN A 165 16.35 6.72 7.42
CA ASN A 165 16.14 7.22 6.06
C ASN A 165 14.67 7.11 5.60
N ASP A 166 13.97 6.04 6.03
CA ASP A 166 12.52 5.90 5.85
C ASP A 166 11.75 7.02 6.58
N MET A 167 12.17 7.39 7.80
CA MET A 167 11.52 8.43 8.60
C MET A 167 11.79 9.86 8.13
N ILE A 168 12.94 10.14 7.52
CA ILE A 168 13.22 11.47 6.94
C ILE A 168 12.70 11.61 5.50
N GLY A 169 12.22 10.52 4.89
CA GLY A 169 11.65 10.50 3.54
C GLY A 169 12.68 10.57 2.42
N ASP A 170 13.94 10.20 2.69
CA ASP A 170 15.04 10.27 1.72
C ASP A 170 15.28 8.94 0.99
N LYS A 171 14.66 7.85 1.47
CA LYS A 171 14.80 6.55 0.83
C LYS A 171 14.03 6.48 -0.49
N THR A 172 14.77 6.24 -1.57
CA THR A 172 14.23 5.99 -2.89
C THR A 172 14.10 4.48 -3.11
N ILE A 173 12.94 4.05 -3.58
CA ILE A 173 12.63 2.66 -3.88
C ILE A 173 12.50 2.56 -5.39
N ALA A 174 13.36 1.74 -5.98
CA ALA A 174 13.35 1.42 -7.39
C ALA A 174 12.70 0.05 -7.59
N ASP A 175 11.60 0.05 -8.31
CA ASP A 175 10.98 -1.14 -8.88
C ASP A 175 11.19 -1.14 -10.40
N TYR A 176 10.80 -2.22 -11.07
CA TYR A 176 11.04 -2.42 -12.51
C TYR A 176 10.57 -1.25 -13.41
N ASP A 177 9.48 -0.56 -13.04
CA ASP A 177 8.88 0.53 -13.80
C ASP A 177 8.55 1.77 -12.95
N THR A 178 8.90 1.77 -11.67
CA THR A 178 8.59 2.89 -10.76
C THR A 178 9.78 3.30 -9.91
N LEU A 179 9.91 4.60 -9.71
CA LEU A 179 10.77 5.21 -8.70
C LEU A 179 9.87 5.95 -7.73
N GLU A 180 9.78 5.44 -6.50
CA GLU A 180 8.88 5.99 -5.49
C GLU A 180 9.64 6.32 -4.20
N ARG A 181 9.06 7.21 -3.41
CA ARG A 181 9.48 7.50 -2.04
C ARG A 181 8.27 7.35 -1.13
N TYR A 182 8.39 6.51 -0.12
CA TYR A 182 7.33 6.40 0.88
C TYR A 182 7.35 7.62 1.80
N ARG A 183 6.16 8.08 2.17
CA ARG A 183 6.03 9.18 3.12
C ARG A 183 6.37 8.68 4.53
N PRO A 184 7.06 9.47 5.36
CA PRO A 184 7.36 9.07 6.75
C PRO A 184 6.11 8.60 7.53
N ILE A 185 5.00 9.32 7.36
CA ILE A 185 3.74 8.98 8.02
C ILE A 185 3.15 7.66 7.54
N GLN A 186 3.33 7.33 6.27
CA GLN A 186 2.86 6.09 5.66
C GLN A 186 3.60 4.88 6.27
N VAL A 187 4.92 4.96 6.32
CA VAL A 187 5.77 3.93 6.94
C VAL A 187 5.42 3.73 8.41
N ALA A 188 5.26 4.83 9.17
CA ALA A 188 4.88 4.74 10.57
C ALA A 188 3.52 4.03 10.75
N TYR A 189 2.54 4.34 9.91
CA TYR A 189 1.22 3.70 9.93
C TYR A 189 1.31 2.20 9.66
N TRP A 190 2.09 1.78 8.66
CA TRP A 190 2.30 0.36 8.36
C TRP A 190 2.85 -0.41 9.56
N LEU A 191 3.79 0.20 10.29
CA LEU A 191 4.42 -0.43 11.44
C LEU A 191 3.50 -0.49 12.66
N VAL A 192 2.81 0.60 13.01
CA VAL A 192 2.17 0.71 14.34
C VAL A 192 0.64 0.58 14.33
N ASN A 193 -0.03 0.70 13.18
CA ASN A 193 -1.49 0.72 13.14
C ASN A 193 -2.07 -0.72 13.18
N PRO A 194 -2.98 -1.05 14.12
CA PRO A 194 -3.61 -2.37 14.21
C PRO A 194 -4.35 -2.81 12.93
N TYR A 195 -4.83 -1.86 12.12
CA TYR A 195 -5.46 -2.15 10.84
C TYR A 195 -4.51 -2.89 9.88
N TYR A 196 -3.29 -2.35 9.70
CA TYR A 196 -2.29 -2.93 8.81
C TYR A 196 -1.73 -4.25 9.36
N GLU A 197 -1.60 -4.37 10.68
CA GLU A 197 -1.22 -5.65 11.30
C GLU A 197 -2.25 -6.76 11.01
N LYS A 198 -3.54 -6.43 11.08
CA LYS A 198 -4.61 -7.38 10.75
C LYS A 198 -4.52 -7.83 9.29
N ILE A 199 -4.22 -6.91 8.37
CA ILE A 199 -4.07 -7.22 6.94
C ILE A 199 -2.83 -8.08 6.71
N TYR A 200 -1.69 -7.69 7.27
CA TYR A 200 -0.44 -8.45 7.14
C TYR A 200 -0.62 -9.89 7.62
N GLY A 201 -1.27 -10.08 8.78
CA GLY A 201 -1.58 -11.40 9.33
C GLY A 201 -2.60 -12.24 8.54
N GLN A 202 -3.27 -11.67 7.54
CA GLN A 202 -4.11 -12.43 6.60
C GLN A 202 -3.29 -13.01 5.43
N VAL A 203 -2.15 -12.41 5.13
CA VAL A 203 -1.28 -12.77 4.00
C VAL A 203 -0.12 -13.65 4.46
N ASP A 204 0.48 -13.34 5.61
CA ASP A 204 1.71 -13.98 6.09
C ASP A 204 1.79 -14.01 7.64
N ASP A 205 2.80 -14.68 8.19
CA ASP A 205 3.12 -14.63 9.63
C ASP A 205 3.57 -13.20 10.01
N LYS A 206 2.97 -12.67 11.08
CA LYS A 206 3.25 -11.33 11.62
C LYS A 206 4.66 -11.17 12.19
N LYS A 207 5.46 -12.24 12.27
CA LYS A 207 6.82 -12.23 12.81
C LYS A 207 7.66 -11.06 12.30
N ASP A 208 7.86 -10.95 10.98
CA ASP A 208 8.69 -9.89 10.37
C ASP A 208 8.15 -8.48 10.73
N LEU A 209 6.83 -8.29 10.78
CA LEU A 209 6.20 -7.02 11.20
C LEU A 209 6.48 -6.72 12.67
N LEU A 210 6.32 -7.70 13.57
CA LEU A 210 6.50 -7.52 15.00
C LEU A 210 7.97 -7.25 15.34
N GLU A 211 8.90 -7.96 14.71
CA GLU A 211 10.34 -7.74 14.86
C GLU A 211 10.72 -6.32 14.42
N LEU A 212 10.28 -5.89 13.23
CA LEU A 212 10.55 -4.54 12.73
C LEU A 212 9.90 -3.45 13.59
N ARG A 213 8.68 -3.69 14.09
CA ARG A 213 8.00 -2.79 15.01
C ARG A 213 8.76 -2.66 16.33
N ASN A 214 9.27 -3.75 16.87
CA ASN A 214 10.02 -3.74 18.12
C ASN A 214 11.30 -2.92 17.98
N GLU A 215 12.03 -3.06 16.86
CA GLU A 215 13.18 -2.20 16.54
C GLU A 215 12.76 -0.73 16.44
N PHE A 216 11.69 -0.44 15.71
CA PHE A 216 11.19 0.93 15.52
C PHE A 216 10.70 1.59 16.82
N LEU A 217 10.16 0.81 17.76
CA LEU A 217 9.72 1.28 19.07
C LEU A 217 10.79 1.12 20.17
N SER A 218 11.99 0.66 19.82
CA SER A 218 13.09 0.47 20.75
C SER A 218 13.67 1.80 21.23
N LYS A 219 14.23 1.79 22.43
CA LYS A 219 14.89 2.97 23.00
C LYS A 219 16.11 3.34 22.16
N GLU A 220 16.86 2.32 21.78
CA GLU A 220 18.13 2.36 21.06
C GLU A 220 17.97 3.03 19.70
N PHE A 221 16.89 2.71 18.97
CA PHE A 221 16.58 3.37 17.71
C PHE A 221 16.34 4.87 17.89
N TRP A 222 15.53 5.28 18.87
CA TRP A 222 15.24 6.70 19.08
C TRP A 222 16.42 7.49 19.63
N GLU A 223 17.34 6.86 20.36
CA GLU A 223 18.63 7.45 20.72
C GLU A 223 19.52 7.66 19.49
N TYR A 224 19.56 6.69 18.57
CA TYR A 224 20.24 6.82 17.29
C TYR A 224 19.67 8.00 16.48
N VAL A 225 18.34 8.08 16.35
CA VAL A 225 17.64 9.20 15.69
C VAL A 225 18.03 10.53 16.33
N LEU A 226 17.95 10.65 17.66
CA LEU A 226 18.28 11.88 18.37
C LEU A 226 19.72 12.34 18.11
N LYS A 227 20.68 11.40 18.09
CA LYS A 227 22.09 11.70 17.76
C LYS A 227 22.23 12.28 16.36
N ARG A 228 21.54 11.70 15.36
CA ARG A 228 21.55 12.20 13.97
C ARG A 228 20.94 13.59 13.86
N LEU A 229 19.81 13.85 14.53
CA LEU A 229 19.17 15.16 14.53
C LEU A 229 20.02 16.22 15.23
N ASN A 230 20.66 15.90 16.36
CA ASN A 230 21.58 16.81 17.02
C ASN A 230 22.77 17.16 16.12
N SER A 231 23.32 16.19 15.38
CA SER A 231 24.37 16.48 14.40
C SER A 231 23.93 17.47 13.31
N VAL A 232 22.65 17.48 12.92
CA VAL A 232 22.11 18.49 11.98
C VAL A 232 22.06 19.87 12.63
N ILE A 233 21.58 19.92 13.88
CA ILE A 233 21.51 21.17 14.65
C ILE A 233 22.90 21.76 14.86
N ASP A 234 23.88 20.92 15.22
CA ASP A 234 25.26 21.33 15.50
C ASP A 234 25.96 21.86 14.23
N GLN A 235 25.64 21.32 13.06
CA GLN A 235 26.15 21.82 11.78
C GLN A 235 25.48 23.13 11.33
N GLY A 236 24.33 23.48 11.90
CA GLY A 236 23.64 24.74 11.61
C GLY A 236 22.86 24.79 10.30
N TYR A 237 22.77 23.67 9.55
CA TYR A 237 21.92 23.57 8.36
C TYR A 237 21.43 22.13 8.12
N ASP A 238 20.25 21.98 7.52
CA ASP A 238 19.64 20.68 7.25
C ASP A 238 20.22 19.98 6.00
N TYR A 239 21.40 19.38 6.16
CA TYR A 239 22.05 18.60 5.11
C TYR A 239 21.33 17.28 4.79
N LEU A 240 20.45 16.80 5.68
CA LEU A 240 19.71 15.55 5.51
C LEU A 240 18.37 15.74 4.79
N ARG A 241 17.96 16.99 4.52
CA ARG A 241 16.71 17.34 3.82
C ARG A 241 15.50 16.67 4.48
N ILE A 242 15.41 16.80 5.81
CA ILE A 242 14.42 16.09 6.61
C ILE A 242 13.01 16.53 6.23
N ASN A 243 12.20 15.57 5.77
CA ASN A 243 10.79 15.79 5.55
C ASN A 243 10.06 16.01 6.87
N MET A 244 9.42 17.17 7.02
CA MET A 244 8.73 17.56 8.26
C MET A 244 7.46 16.76 8.58
N GLU A 245 7.02 15.87 7.69
CA GLU A 245 6.07 14.81 8.06
C GLU A 245 6.59 13.91 9.17
N PHE A 246 7.92 13.85 9.36
CA PHE A 246 8.52 13.14 10.48
C PHE A 246 8.04 13.69 11.84
N LEU A 247 7.78 15.00 11.95
CA LEU A 247 7.21 15.60 13.15
C LEU A 247 5.81 15.04 13.45
N SER A 248 5.01 14.78 12.40
CA SER A 248 3.69 14.17 12.53
C SER A 248 3.78 12.70 12.99
N VAL A 249 4.79 11.96 12.53
CA VAL A 249 5.09 10.61 13.02
C VAL A 249 5.36 10.63 14.52
N VAL A 250 6.31 11.46 14.97
CA VAL A 250 6.68 11.56 16.39
C VAL A 250 5.48 11.95 17.25
N LYS A 251 4.67 12.92 16.81
CA LYS A 251 3.41 13.29 17.48
C LYS A 251 2.41 12.14 17.55
N GLY A 252 2.30 11.34 16.48
CA GLY A 252 1.45 10.15 16.44
C GLY A 252 1.89 9.10 17.46
N LEU A 253 3.19 8.86 17.59
CA LEU A 253 3.75 7.85 18.49
C LEU A 253 3.51 8.14 19.97
N PHE A 254 3.38 9.40 20.38
CA PHE A 254 2.97 9.73 21.76
C PHE A 254 1.60 9.15 22.15
N ARG A 255 0.73 8.89 21.16
CA ARG A 255 -0.60 8.29 21.37
C ARG A 255 -0.54 6.77 21.38
N CYS A 256 0.59 6.17 21.01
CA CYS A 256 0.79 4.72 21.04
C CYS A 256 1.12 4.25 22.46
N ASN A 257 0.88 2.96 22.73
CA ASN A 257 1.27 2.31 23.97
C ASN A 257 2.77 1.99 23.96
N ILE A 258 3.60 3.01 24.24
CA ILE A 258 5.06 2.91 24.28
C ILE A 258 5.60 3.14 25.69
N ASN A 259 6.78 2.58 25.97
CA ASN A 259 7.42 2.65 27.28
C ASN A 259 7.78 4.10 27.68
N THR A 260 7.80 4.38 28.98
CA THR A 260 8.07 5.71 29.53
C THR A 260 9.43 6.26 29.09
N ASP A 261 10.45 5.41 29.05
CA ASP A 261 11.80 5.81 28.62
C ASP A 261 11.81 6.25 27.15
N VAL A 262 11.09 5.52 26.29
CA VAL A 262 10.94 5.87 24.87
C VAL A 262 10.16 7.18 24.73
N LYS A 263 9.11 7.41 25.52
CA LYS A 263 8.37 8.69 25.54
C LYS A 263 9.28 9.88 25.89
N GLN A 264 10.19 9.71 26.86
CA GLN A 264 11.12 10.78 27.22
C GLN A 264 12.08 11.12 26.08
N ILE A 265 12.61 10.11 25.38
CA ILE A 265 13.50 10.32 24.23
C ILE A 265 12.73 10.94 23.06
N LEU A 266 11.51 10.47 22.77
CA LEU A 266 10.64 11.08 21.77
C LEU A 266 10.36 12.57 22.07
N GLY A 267 10.28 12.95 23.35
CA GLY A 267 10.18 14.35 23.77
C GLY A 267 11.38 15.18 23.30
N LYS A 268 12.59 14.64 23.46
CA LYS A 268 13.84 15.25 22.99
C LYS A 268 13.91 15.30 21.46
N VAL A 269 13.51 14.22 20.79
CA VAL A 269 13.44 14.13 19.32
C VAL A 269 12.45 15.15 18.76
N ASN A 270 11.27 15.28 19.35
CA ASN A 270 10.28 16.28 18.96
C ASN A 270 10.83 17.71 19.10
N ALA A 271 11.54 18.01 20.20
CA ALA A 271 12.18 19.30 20.39
C ALA A 271 13.29 19.57 19.35
N ALA A 272 14.10 18.55 19.03
CA ALA A 272 15.13 18.65 18.00
C ALA A 272 14.52 18.90 16.60
N LEU A 273 13.47 18.18 16.23
CA LEU A 273 12.76 18.38 14.96
C LEU A 273 12.13 19.78 14.86
N LEU A 274 11.59 20.33 15.96
CA LEU A 274 11.07 21.70 15.96
C LEU A 274 12.19 22.72 15.68
N LYS A 275 13.37 22.56 16.28
CA LYS A 275 14.52 23.41 15.97
C LYS A 275 14.93 23.33 14.50
N ILE A 276 15.02 22.13 13.94
CA ILE A 276 15.36 21.93 12.53
C ILE A 276 14.30 22.54 11.62
N LYS A 277 13.02 22.42 11.97
CA LYS A 277 11.93 23.08 11.25
C LYS A 277 12.11 24.60 11.22
N ASP A 278 12.47 25.20 12.35
CA ASP A 278 12.71 26.64 12.42
C ASP A 278 13.93 27.04 11.57
N MET A 279 14.99 26.21 11.54
CA MET A 279 16.16 26.41 10.67
C MET A 279 15.80 26.37 9.18
N GLN A 280 14.90 25.47 8.77
CA GLN A 280 14.41 25.40 7.38
C GLN A 280 13.56 26.61 6.97
N GLN A 281 12.98 27.35 7.93
CA GLN A 281 12.11 28.50 7.69
C GLN A 281 12.85 29.84 7.71
N GLN A 282 14.11 29.87 8.15
CA GLN A 282 14.93 31.07 8.07
C GLN A 282 15.41 31.25 6.62
N PRO A 283 15.07 32.36 5.94
CA PRO A 283 15.59 32.62 4.61
C PRO A 283 17.11 32.85 4.72
N ASN A 284 17.87 32.15 3.86
CA ASN A 284 19.25 32.53 3.55
C ASN A 284 19.27 33.92 2.89
#